data_AF-A0A2M7YQS8-F1
#
_entry.id   AF-A0A2M7YQS8-F1
#
_cell.length_a   1.000
_cell.length_b   1.000
_cell.length_c   1.000
_cell.angle_alpha   90.00
_cell.angle_beta   90.00
_cell.angle_gamma   90.00
#
_symmetry.space_group_name_H-M   'P 1'
#
loop_
_entity.id
_entity.type
_entity.pdbx_description
1 polymer ?
#
loop_
_entity_poly.entity_id
_entity_poly.type
_entity_poly.pdbx_seq_one_letter_code
_entity_poly.pdbx_strand_id
1 'polypeptide(L)' 'MANLNGFDAATVDPATDFEPLPAGKYLTVITDSQMKPTKSGAGHYLELTFQVIDGPFKNR' A
#
# COMPACT_ATOMS: atom_id res chain seq x y z
N MET A 1 -1.23 23.90 -3.21
CA MET A 1 -2.66 23.78 -3.58
C MET A 1 -2.71 23.24 -5.00
N ALA A 2 -3.33 22.09 -5.24
CA ALA A 2 -3.39 21.50 -6.57
C ALA A 2 -4.31 22.33 -7.48
N ASN A 3 -3.87 22.63 -8.70
CA ASN A 3 -4.68 23.30 -9.72
C ASN A 3 -5.53 22.22 -10.41
N LEU A 4 -6.87 22.34 -10.33
CA LEU A 4 -7.84 21.37 -10.84
C LEU A 4 -8.53 21.84 -12.13
N ASN A 5 -8.03 22.89 -12.79
CA ASN A 5 -8.60 23.37 -14.05
C ASN A 5 -8.38 22.33 -15.15
N GLY A 6 -9.48 21.68 -15.58
CA GLY A 6 -9.47 20.65 -16.63
C GLY A 6 -9.56 19.20 -16.12
N PHE A 7 -9.70 18.98 -14.79
CA PHE A 7 -9.98 17.65 -14.26
C PHE A 7 -11.48 17.34 -14.34
N ASP A 8 -11.86 16.50 -15.30
CA ASP A 8 -13.22 15.98 -15.42
C ASP A 8 -13.33 14.63 -14.69
N ALA A 9 -13.90 14.67 -13.48
CA ALA A 9 -14.09 13.50 -12.64
C ALA A 9 -15.01 12.43 -13.26
N ALA A 10 -15.80 12.75 -14.28
CA ALA A 10 -16.62 11.78 -14.99
C ALA A 10 -15.83 10.92 -15.99
N THR A 11 -14.62 11.36 -16.37
CA THR A 11 -13.73 10.65 -17.30
C THR A 11 -12.65 9.82 -16.61
N VAL A 12 -12.57 9.94 -15.29
CA VAL A 12 -11.57 9.24 -14.48
C VAL A 12 -12.27 8.12 -13.75
N ASP A 13 -11.87 6.89 -14.04
CA ASP A 13 -12.37 5.73 -13.31
C ASP A 13 -12.14 5.93 -11.81
N PRO A 14 -13.16 5.71 -10.96
CA PRO A 14 -13.02 5.85 -9.53
C PRO A 14 -11.87 4.97 -9.06
N ALA A 15 -11.05 5.51 -8.15
CA ALA A 15 -9.93 4.79 -7.58
C ALA A 15 -10.43 3.43 -7.10
N THR A 16 -9.85 2.36 -7.64
CA THR A 16 -10.26 1.00 -7.35
C THR A 16 -10.16 0.79 -5.85
N ASP A 17 -11.26 0.37 -5.23
CA ASP A 17 -11.30 0.16 -3.78
C ASP A 17 -10.11 -0.72 -3.36
N PHE A 18 -9.45 -0.32 -2.27
CA PHE A 18 -8.40 -1.12 -1.66
C PHE A 18 -9.04 -2.32 -0.97
N GLU A 19 -9.41 -3.33 -1.76
CA GLU A 19 -9.95 -4.57 -1.24
C GLU A 19 -8.86 -5.41 -0.57
N PRO A 20 -9.18 -6.07 0.56
CA PRO A 20 -8.24 -6.99 1.20
C PRO A 20 -7.87 -8.12 0.25
N LEU A 21 -6.59 -8.49 0.25
CA LEU A 21 -6.15 -9.68 -0.47
C LEU A 21 -6.84 -10.92 0.10
N PRO A 22 -7.39 -11.81 -0.74
CA PRO A 22 -7.95 -13.08 -0.27
C PRO A 22 -6.93 -13.91 0.53
N ALA A 23 -7.40 -14.81 1.38
CA ALA A 23 -6.50 -15.73 2.10
C ALA A 23 -5.82 -16.67 1.09
N GLY A 24 -4.49 -16.69 1.07
CA GLY A 24 -3.73 -17.45 0.09
C GLY A 24 -2.22 -17.38 0.30
N LYS A 25 -1.48 -18.05 -0.58
CA LYS A 25 -0.02 -17.97 -0.63
C LYS A 25 0.39 -17.00 -1.72
N TYR A 26 1.27 -16.07 -1.37
CA TYR A 26 1.76 -15.03 -2.25
C TYR A 26 3.28 -15.04 -2.24
N LEU A 27 3.88 -14.92 -3.42
CA LEU A 27 5.31 -14.66 -3.52
C LEU A 27 5.50 -13.15 -3.33
N THR A 28 6.14 -12.78 -2.22
CA THR A 28 6.37 -11.38 -1.86
C THR A 28 7.84 -11.08 -1.63
N VAL A 29 8.21 -9.81 -1.77
CA VAL A 29 9.52 -9.28 -1.39
C VAL A 29 9.33 -8.16 -0.37
N ILE A 30 10.30 -7.99 0.52
CA ILE A 30 10.34 -6.86 1.45
C ILE A 30 10.94 -5.67 0.70
N THR A 31 10.19 -4.59 0.57
CA THR A 31 10.60 -3.39 -0.16
C THR A 31 11.05 -2.26 0.76
N ASP A 32 10.59 -2.26 2.01
CA ASP A 32 11.01 -1.31 3.03
C ASP A 32 11.12 -1.99 4.40
N SER A 33 12.05 -1.51 5.22
CA SER A 33 12.32 -2.02 6.56
C SER A 33 12.82 -0.90 7.46
N GLN A 34 12.01 -0.52 8.46
CA GLN A 34 12.34 0.60 9.34
C GLN A 34 11.97 0.33 10.80
N MET A 35 12.82 0.80 11.71
CA MET A 35 12.54 0.79 13.15
C MET A 35 11.82 2.08 13.54
N LYS A 36 10.56 1.97 13.95
CA LYS A 36 9.72 3.10 14.34
C LYS A 36 9.46 3.10 15.84
N PRO A 37 9.44 4.26 16.51
CA PRO A 37 9.07 4.32 17.92
C PRO A 37 7.59 3.93 18.11
N THR A 38 7.30 3.21 19.20
CA THR A 38 5.91 2.92 19.58
C THR A 38 5.19 4.20 19.99
N LYS A 39 3.86 4.19 19.93
CA LYS A 39 3.04 5.36 20.31
C LYS A 39 3.31 5.85 21.73
N SER A 40 3.68 4.96 22.66
CA SER A 40 4.02 5.33 24.05
C SER A 40 5.45 5.86 24.22
N GLY A 41 6.29 5.81 23.18
CA GLY A 41 7.70 6.21 23.24
C GLY A 41 8.61 5.27 24.04
N ALA A 42 8.05 4.20 24.61
CA ALA A 42 8.77 3.27 25.49
C ALA A 42 9.50 2.13 24.73
N GLY A 43 9.51 2.16 23.41
CA GLY A 43 10.19 1.15 22.60
C GLY A 43 10.11 1.45 21.10
N HIS A 44 10.61 0.50 20.31
CA HIS A 44 10.54 0.53 18.86
C HIS A 44 9.90 -0.75 18.32
N TYR A 45 9.22 -0.65 17.19
CA TYR A 45 8.74 -1.79 16.42
C TYR A 45 9.39 -1.77 15.03
N LEU A 46 9.54 -2.95 14.45
CA LEU A 46 9.99 -3.12 13.08
C LEU A 46 8.78 -3.05 12.15
N GLU A 47 8.76 -2.06 11.27
CA GLU A 47 7.80 -1.95 10.19
C GLU A 47 8.44 -2.51 8.91
N LEU A 48 7.76 -3.47 8.28
CA LEU A 48 8.18 -4.08 7.02
C LEU A 48 7.08 -3.88 5.99
N THR A 49 7.47 -3.47 4.79
CA THR A 49 6.55 -3.39 3.64
C THR A 49 6.77 -4.59 2.73
N PHE A 50 5.70 -5.32 2.46
CA PHE A 50 5.71 -6.46 1.54
C PHE A 50 5.04 -6.07 0.23
N GLN A 51 5.65 -6.43 -0.89
CA GLN A 51 5.07 -6.27 -2.22
C GLN A 51 4.89 -7.65 -2.87
N VAL A 52 3.70 -7.92 -3.41
CA VAL A 52 3.45 -9.14 -4.19
C VAL A 52 4.12 -9.04 -5.55
N ILE A 53 5.01 -9.98 -5.88
CA ILE A 53 5.80 -9.94 -7.13
C ILE A 53 5.27 -10.88 -8.21
N ASP A 54 4.34 -11.77 -7.87
CA ASP A 54 3.81 -12.77 -8.79
C ASP A 54 2.31 -13.07 -8.56
N GLY A 55 1.66 -13.58 -9.60
CA GLY A 55 0.25 -13.95 -9.60
C GLY A 55 -0.73 -12.81 -9.92
N PRO A 56 -2.04 -13.06 -9.79
CA PRO A 56 -3.10 -12.13 -10.19
C PRO A 56 -3.16 -10.84 -9.35
N PHE A 57 -2.47 -10.82 -8.21
CA PHE A 57 -2.41 -9.67 -7.30
C PHE A 57 -1.02 -9.00 -7.30
N LYS A 58 -0.21 -9.22 -8.34
CA LYS A 58 1.11 -8.59 -8.49
C LYS A 58 1.01 -7.06 -8.39
N ASN A 59 1.98 -6.45 -7.71
CA ASN A 59 2.06 -5.02 -7.37
C ASN A 59 0.97 -4.52 -6.40
N ARG A 60 0.34 -5.42 -5.65
CA ARG A 60 -0.42 -5.09 -4.44
C ARG A 60 0.48 -5.13 -3.21
#